data_AF-A0A974X4D2-F1
#
_entry.id   AF-A0A974X4D2-F1
#
_cell.length_a   1.000
_cell.length_b   1.000
_cell.length_c   1.000
_cell.angle_alpha   90.00
_cell.angle_beta   90.00
_cell.angle_gamma   90.00
#
_symmetry.space_group_name_H-M   'P 1'
#
loop_
_entity.id
_entity.type
_entity.pdbx_description
1 polymer ?
#
loop_
_entity_poly.entity_id
_entity_poly.type
_entity_poly.pdbx_seq_one_letter_code
_entity_poly.pdbx_strand_id
1 'polypeptide(L)'
;MHRFGAVAVIDPRGRLLVQERGDDALHEPGRWGYPGGDLEPGEDFRAATVRELREETGLVVAPERLDSLGVRRFRSEGCGGDDEFELFAVRMAVGDDDVVCGEGRQMVFVDPHDLAGRPLHRALELTLDEVLAWRATAVRTDFVQVTLVDPRGRVLMQERDEHAPVWPDMWCFPGGGLEEGEEPVDGAVRELAEETGVVLAPEDLTDLGRFELVTEDRGTFWFHAFAARTTLSDRDVECHEGRQMVFVDPDPLPDVDLVPSTAMVAPVLATWAEAHPFVPAAEQHRFAGVILVDRRGWILLQERDEHPRIDPEKWGLAGGHLDPGEDFEPAAFRELEEETGVRLEPGALELLGEFVVDHREAYGTWDRMQVFVAATDLTDADIDCREGRQIVFVDPEVARGLDLTSAATDIVPAFLDSALYATMAP
;
A
#
# COMPACT_ATOMS: atom_id res chain seq x y z
N MET A 1 -37.58 41.33 11.71
CA MET A 1 -36.64 40.23 11.96
C MET A 1 -36.56 39.45 10.68
N HIS A 2 -35.40 39.50 10.04
CA HIS A 2 -35.12 38.81 8.79
C HIS A 2 -34.72 37.37 9.12
N ARG A 3 -35.19 36.38 8.34
CA ARG A 3 -35.04 34.96 8.64
C ARG A 3 -34.61 34.20 7.40
N PHE A 4 -33.51 33.45 7.50
CA PHE A 4 -32.93 32.70 6.39
C PHE A 4 -32.36 31.35 6.86
N GLY A 5 -32.24 30.39 5.95
CA GLY A 5 -31.56 29.12 6.19
C GLY A 5 -30.17 29.12 5.52
N ALA A 6 -29.18 28.47 6.13
CA ALA A 6 -27.84 28.34 5.57
C ALA A 6 -27.30 26.92 5.73
N VAL A 7 -26.38 26.51 4.86
CA VAL A 7 -25.78 25.16 4.92
C VAL A 7 -24.26 25.17 4.75
N ALA A 8 -23.58 24.49 5.68
CA ALA A 8 -22.20 24.08 5.52
C ALA A 8 -22.17 22.76 4.76
N VAL A 9 -21.87 22.82 3.46
CA VAL A 9 -21.60 21.61 2.65
C VAL A 9 -20.11 21.31 2.73
N ILE A 10 -19.78 20.16 3.27
CA ILE A 10 -18.41 19.63 3.30
C ILE A 10 -18.28 18.61 2.17
N ASP A 11 -17.36 18.88 1.24
CA ASP A 11 -17.02 17.92 0.19
C ASP A 11 -16.29 16.70 0.79
N PRO A 12 -15.99 15.66 0.00
CA PRO A 12 -15.20 14.56 0.50
C PRO A 12 -13.93 15.11 1.11
N ARG A 13 -13.19 15.98 0.39
CA ARG A 13 -11.89 16.61 0.74
C ARG A 13 -11.86 17.39 2.06
N GLY A 14 -12.97 17.48 2.78
CA GLY A 14 -13.11 18.25 3.98
C GLY A 14 -13.09 19.76 3.75
N ARG A 15 -13.20 20.22 2.50
CA ARG A 15 -13.31 21.63 2.11
C ARG A 15 -14.76 22.09 2.29
N LEU A 16 -14.93 23.36 2.63
CA LEU A 16 -16.24 23.98 2.83
C LEU A 16 -16.69 24.70 1.56
N LEU A 17 -17.90 24.41 1.10
CA LEU A 17 -18.53 25.17 0.02
C LEU A 17 -18.81 26.60 0.50
N VAL A 18 -18.25 27.57 -0.20
CA VAL A 18 -18.45 28.99 0.08
C VAL A 18 -18.74 29.77 -1.18
N GLN A 19 -19.61 30.77 -1.05
CA GLN A 19 -19.91 31.75 -2.07
C GLN A 19 -19.09 33.01 -1.82
N GLU A 20 -18.40 33.53 -2.84
CA GLU A 20 -17.95 34.92 -2.86
C GLU A 20 -19.07 35.80 -3.43
N ARG A 21 -19.62 36.68 -2.60
CA ARG A 21 -20.74 37.55 -2.99
C ARG A 21 -20.31 38.63 -3.98
N GLY A 22 -21.20 38.97 -4.92
CA GLY A 22 -21.00 40.07 -5.88
C GLY A 22 -20.85 41.44 -5.23
N ASP A 23 -20.29 42.41 -5.97
CA ASP A 23 -20.20 43.81 -5.52
C ASP A 23 -21.58 44.48 -5.44
N ASP A 24 -22.54 43.96 -6.21
CA ASP A 24 -23.92 44.40 -6.32
C ASP A 24 -24.86 43.68 -5.36
N ALA A 25 -24.35 42.79 -4.51
CA ALA A 25 -25.15 42.08 -3.53
C ALA A 25 -25.84 43.06 -2.56
N LEU A 26 -27.15 42.85 -2.35
CA LEU A 26 -27.98 43.70 -1.48
C LEU A 26 -27.49 43.72 -0.03
N HIS A 27 -26.86 42.62 0.41
CA HIS A 27 -26.35 42.42 1.76
C HIS A 27 -24.90 41.93 1.72
N GLU A 28 -24.03 42.66 2.42
CA GLU A 28 -22.61 42.36 2.63
C GLU A 28 -21.83 42.00 1.33
N PRO A 29 -21.71 42.94 0.37
CA PRO A 29 -21.02 42.70 -0.91
C PRO A 29 -19.53 42.37 -0.74
N GLY A 30 -19.01 41.50 -1.61
CA GLY A 30 -17.61 41.06 -1.61
C GLY A 30 -17.21 40.14 -0.45
N ARG A 31 -18.18 39.69 0.37
CA ARG A 31 -17.94 38.77 1.49
C ARG A 31 -18.11 37.30 1.10
N TRP A 32 -17.41 36.43 1.82
CA TRP A 32 -17.48 34.98 1.66
C TRP A 32 -18.50 34.38 2.64
N GLY A 33 -19.47 33.59 2.18
CA GLY A 33 -20.53 33.03 3.02
C GLY A 33 -20.93 31.61 2.62
N TYR A 34 -21.74 30.98 3.46
CA TYR A 34 -22.40 29.72 3.09
C TYR A 34 -23.42 29.96 1.97
N PRO A 35 -23.72 28.93 1.16
CA PRO A 35 -24.98 28.88 0.42
C PRO A 35 -26.18 29.00 1.37
N GLY A 36 -27.21 29.73 0.94
CA GLY A 36 -28.42 29.93 1.73
C GLY A 36 -29.19 31.20 1.40
N GLY A 37 -30.44 31.24 1.84
CA GLY A 37 -31.35 32.33 1.52
C GLY A 37 -32.64 32.33 2.35
N ASP A 38 -33.52 33.27 2.02
CA ASP A 38 -34.65 33.68 2.84
C ASP A 38 -35.74 32.62 2.92
N LEU A 39 -36.48 32.63 4.03
CA LEU A 39 -37.67 31.78 4.17
C LEU A 39 -38.83 32.31 3.31
N GLU A 40 -39.43 31.45 2.51
CA GLU A 40 -40.69 31.75 1.82
C GLU A 40 -41.92 31.63 2.76
N PRO A 41 -43.08 32.23 2.40
CA PRO A 41 -44.30 32.12 3.20
C PRO A 41 -44.74 30.67 3.44
N GLY A 42 -44.64 30.23 4.70
CA GLY A 42 -45.04 28.87 5.13
C GLY A 42 -43.89 27.85 5.16
N GLU A 43 -42.68 28.28 4.80
CA GLU A 43 -41.47 27.46 4.83
C GLU A 43 -40.82 27.46 6.23
N ASP A 44 -40.22 26.34 6.63
CA ASP A 44 -39.33 26.27 7.78
C ASP A 44 -37.85 26.40 7.37
N PHE A 45 -36.93 26.54 8.33
CA PHE A 45 -35.52 26.75 8.01
C PHE A 45 -34.93 25.60 7.18
N ARG A 46 -35.30 24.36 7.45
CA ARG A 46 -34.75 23.18 6.77
C ARG A 46 -35.24 23.11 5.33
N ALA A 47 -36.52 23.36 5.10
CA ALA A 47 -37.09 23.43 3.75
C ALA A 47 -36.44 24.56 2.93
N ALA A 48 -36.27 25.75 3.54
CA ALA A 48 -35.58 26.87 2.91
C ALA A 48 -34.13 26.49 2.53
N THR A 49 -33.38 25.90 3.46
CA THR A 49 -32.00 25.47 3.19
C THR A 49 -31.90 24.46 2.04
N VAL A 50 -32.82 23.49 1.93
CA VAL A 50 -32.81 22.52 0.83
C VAL A 50 -33.13 23.19 -0.51
N ARG A 51 -34.11 24.11 -0.54
CA ARG A 51 -34.48 24.85 -1.74
C ARG A 51 -33.32 25.75 -2.19
N GLU A 52 -32.78 26.55 -1.29
CA GLU A 52 -31.71 27.51 -1.56
C GLU A 52 -30.42 26.81 -2.01
N LEU A 53 -30.03 25.71 -1.34
CA LEU A 53 -28.87 24.92 -1.78
C LEU A 53 -29.04 24.47 -3.24
N ARG A 54 -30.24 23.99 -3.61
CA ARG A 54 -30.51 23.56 -4.98
C ARG A 54 -30.51 24.74 -5.96
N GLU A 55 -31.11 25.87 -5.60
CA GLU A 55 -31.24 27.05 -6.47
C GLU A 55 -29.88 27.72 -6.70
N GLU A 56 -29.07 27.88 -5.65
CA GLU A 56 -27.79 28.58 -5.71
C GLU A 56 -26.65 27.71 -6.23
N THR A 57 -26.68 26.40 -5.97
CA THR A 57 -25.54 25.49 -6.24
C THR A 57 -25.86 24.38 -7.25
N GLY A 58 -27.14 24.10 -7.49
CA GLY A 58 -27.59 22.90 -8.22
C GLY A 58 -27.59 21.61 -7.39
N LEU A 59 -27.00 21.61 -6.19
CA LEU A 59 -26.89 20.43 -5.34
C LEU A 59 -28.24 20.04 -4.72
N VAL A 60 -28.58 18.76 -4.76
CA VAL A 60 -29.83 18.23 -4.20
C VAL A 60 -29.53 17.35 -2.99
N VAL A 61 -30.20 17.63 -1.89
CA VAL A 61 -30.06 16.88 -0.63
C VAL A 61 -31.44 16.55 -0.07
N ALA A 62 -31.58 15.33 0.48
CA ALA A 62 -32.79 14.96 1.21
C ALA A 62 -32.82 15.72 2.56
N PRO A 63 -33.96 16.33 2.96
CA PRO A 63 -34.05 17.13 4.18
C PRO A 63 -33.52 16.41 5.43
N GLU A 64 -33.71 15.10 5.54
CA GLU A 64 -33.30 14.28 6.69
C GLU A 64 -31.78 14.15 6.83
N ARG A 65 -31.01 14.45 5.78
CA ARG A 65 -29.53 14.40 5.79
C ARG A 65 -28.89 15.67 6.35
N LEU A 66 -29.66 16.72 6.61
CA LEU A 66 -29.15 17.97 7.17
C LEU A 66 -29.03 17.86 8.70
N ASP A 67 -27.83 17.96 9.24
CA ASP A 67 -27.62 18.07 10.69
C ASP A 67 -27.80 19.53 11.11
N SER A 68 -28.68 19.81 12.08
CA SER A 68 -28.83 21.17 12.60
C SER A 68 -27.67 21.49 13.55
N LEU A 69 -26.95 22.59 13.27
CA LEU A 69 -25.96 23.20 14.17
C LEU A 69 -26.60 24.31 15.03
N GLY A 70 -27.91 24.49 14.90
CA GLY A 70 -28.75 25.33 15.74
C GLY A 70 -28.97 26.74 15.18
N VAL A 71 -29.88 27.44 15.86
CA VAL A 71 -30.33 28.79 15.48
C VAL A 71 -29.41 29.85 16.08
N ARG A 72 -29.06 30.87 15.30
CA ARG A 72 -28.30 32.04 15.73
C ARG A 72 -29.08 33.31 15.43
N ARG A 73 -28.90 34.31 16.28
CA ARG A 73 -29.43 35.66 16.08
C ARG A 73 -28.30 36.65 16.10
N PHE A 74 -28.27 37.53 15.12
CA PHE A 74 -27.28 38.60 15.05
C PHE A 74 -27.91 39.85 14.46
N ARG A 75 -27.20 40.97 14.50
CA ARG A 75 -27.66 42.22 13.90
C ARG A 75 -26.79 42.52 12.68
N SER A 76 -27.37 42.50 11.49
CA SER A 76 -26.70 42.98 10.28
C SER A 76 -26.74 44.51 10.21
N GLU A 77 -25.62 45.12 9.85
CA GLU A 77 -25.55 46.57 9.59
C GLU A 77 -26.31 46.96 8.31
N GLY A 78 -26.50 46.02 7.35
CA GLY A 78 -27.12 46.28 6.05
C GLY A 78 -28.65 46.27 6.05
N CYS A 79 -29.28 45.48 6.93
CA CYS A 79 -30.74 45.27 6.94
C CYS A 79 -31.48 46.14 7.97
N GLY A 80 -30.75 46.85 8.83
CA GLY A 80 -31.32 47.75 9.85
C GLY A 80 -32.13 47.06 10.96
N GLY A 81 -32.04 45.73 11.11
CA GLY A 81 -32.80 44.93 12.07
C GLY A 81 -32.06 43.69 12.57
N ASP A 82 -32.67 42.94 13.48
CA ASP A 82 -32.13 41.66 13.95
C ASP A 82 -32.43 40.55 12.92
N ASP A 83 -31.40 39.77 12.58
CA ASP A 83 -31.41 38.59 11.72
C ASP A 83 -31.45 37.32 12.57
N GLU A 84 -32.12 36.29 12.07
CA GLU A 84 -32.16 34.95 12.66
C GLU A 84 -31.92 33.91 11.57
N PHE A 85 -30.99 33.00 11.78
CA PHE A 85 -30.77 31.89 10.85
C PHE A 85 -30.56 30.58 11.58
N GLU A 86 -30.90 29.48 10.93
CA GLU A 86 -30.47 28.14 11.36
C GLU A 86 -29.38 27.65 10.40
N LEU A 87 -28.27 27.23 10.98
CA LEU A 87 -27.20 26.59 10.23
C LEU A 87 -27.43 25.09 10.20
N PHE A 88 -27.41 24.51 9.01
CA PHE A 88 -27.32 23.08 8.82
C PHE A 88 -25.93 22.69 8.32
N ALA A 89 -25.56 21.44 8.52
CA ALA A 89 -24.34 20.86 7.96
C ALA A 89 -24.66 19.55 7.26
N VAL A 90 -23.94 19.27 6.18
CA VAL A 90 -24.06 18.03 5.43
C VAL A 90 -22.75 17.67 4.75
N ARG A 91 -22.46 16.37 4.71
CA ARG A 91 -21.36 15.80 3.92
C ARG A 91 -21.90 15.31 2.60
N MET A 92 -21.29 15.71 1.50
CA MET A 92 -21.72 15.35 0.15
C MET A 92 -20.52 14.92 -0.68
N ALA A 93 -20.67 13.86 -1.48
CA ALA A 93 -19.67 13.41 -2.43
C ALA A 93 -19.75 14.24 -3.72
N VAL A 94 -19.28 15.48 -3.66
CA VAL A 94 -19.34 16.50 -4.72
C VAL A 94 -18.05 17.32 -4.72
N GLY A 95 -17.72 18.01 -5.81
CA GLY A 95 -16.59 18.93 -5.92
C GLY A 95 -16.94 20.22 -6.65
N ASP A 96 -15.92 21.02 -6.99
CA ASP A 96 -16.10 22.32 -7.66
C ASP A 96 -16.84 22.19 -9.01
N ASP A 97 -16.60 21.11 -9.74
CA ASP A 97 -17.23 20.84 -11.04
C ASP A 97 -18.71 20.43 -10.95
N ASP A 98 -19.18 20.04 -9.76
CA ASP A 98 -20.58 19.65 -9.51
C ASP A 98 -21.46 20.84 -9.10
N VAL A 99 -20.84 22.00 -8.87
CA VAL A 99 -21.49 23.20 -8.35
C VAL A 99 -21.68 24.22 -9.45
N VAL A 100 -22.90 24.71 -9.58
CA VAL A 100 -23.21 25.89 -10.39
C VAL A 100 -23.15 27.12 -9.49
N CYS A 101 -22.57 28.21 -9.95
CA CYS A 101 -22.71 29.50 -9.25
C CYS A 101 -23.99 30.18 -9.77
N GLY A 102 -25.12 29.95 -9.10
CA GLY A 102 -26.41 30.56 -9.43
C GLY A 102 -26.43 32.06 -9.15
N GLU A 103 -25.73 32.48 -8.09
CA GLU A 103 -25.59 33.87 -7.66
C GLU A 103 -24.18 34.16 -7.10
N GLY A 104 -23.75 35.42 -7.15
CA GLY A 104 -22.44 35.87 -6.68
C GLY A 104 -21.34 35.89 -7.75
N ARG A 105 -20.08 36.04 -7.33
CA ARG A 105 -18.90 35.99 -8.21
C ARG A 105 -18.46 34.56 -8.49
N GLN A 106 -18.46 33.73 -7.47
CA GLN A 106 -18.06 32.33 -7.54
C GLN A 106 -18.64 31.54 -6.36
N MET A 107 -18.81 30.25 -6.58
CA MET A 107 -19.17 29.26 -5.58
C MET A 107 -18.13 28.15 -5.67
N VAL A 108 -17.32 27.98 -4.62
CA VAL A 108 -16.14 27.12 -4.64
C VAL A 108 -15.92 26.44 -3.29
N PHE A 109 -15.30 25.27 -3.32
CA PHE A 109 -14.83 24.58 -2.13
C PHE A 109 -13.47 25.12 -1.70
N VAL A 110 -13.39 25.62 -0.48
CA VAL A 110 -12.17 26.21 0.10
C VAL A 110 -11.79 25.45 1.37
N ASP A 111 -10.49 25.26 1.62
CA ASP A 111 -10.04 24.80 2.94
C ASP A 111 -10.51 25.80 4.00
N PRO A 112 -11.27 25.36 5.03
CA PRO A 112 -11.74 26.26 6.08
C PRO A 112 -10.64 27.11 6.74
N HIS A 113 -9.40 26.64 6.79
CA HIS A 113 -8.27 27.39 7.36
C HIS A 113 -7.82 28.54 6.44
N ASP A 114 -8.03 28.43 5.13
CA ASP A 114 -7.73 29.47 4.14
C ASP A 114 -8.78 30.59 4.10
N LEU A 115 -9.86 30.45 4.86
CA LEU A 115 -10.84 31.51 5.10
C LEU A 115 -10.32 32.55 6.11
N ALA A 116 -9.28 32.22 6.88
CA ALA A 116 -8.65 33.15 7.81
C ALA A 116 -8.11 34.38 7.06
N GLY A 117 -8.58 35.57 7.45
CA GLY A 117 -8.17 36.85 6.84
C GLY A 117 -8.97 37.27 5.60
N ARG A 118 -9.93 36.45 5.13
CA ARG A 118 -10.91 36.88 4.12
C ARG A 118 -12.04 37.70 4.74
N PRO A 119 -12.72 38.58 3.99
CA PRO A 119 -13.92 39.25 4.49
C PRO A 119 -15.08 38.26 4.53
N LEU A 120 -15.40 37.73 5.71
CA LEU A 120 -16.42 36.70 5.87
C LEU A 120 -17.80 37.30 6.15
N HIS A 121 -18.85 36.70 5.61
CA HIS A 121 -20.24 37.01 5.93
C HIS A 121 -20.50 36.68 7.41
N ARG A 122 -21.36 37.45 8.08
CA ARG A 122 -21.51 37.36 9.54
C ARG A 122 -21.95 35.98 10.02
N ALA A 123 -22.77 35.27 9.24
CA ALA A 123 -23.19 33.90 9.57
C ALA A 123 -21.99 32.94 9.63
N LEU A 124 -21.07 33.03 8.67
CA LEU A 124 -19.86 32.21 8.60
C LEU A 124 -18.90 32.55 9.73
N GLU A 125 -18.66 33.85 10.00
CA GLU A 125 -17.84 34.29 11.14
C GLU A 125 -18.31 33.72 12.48
N LEU A 126 -19.63 33.68 12.69
CA LEU A 126 -20.22 33.26 13.96
C LEU A 126 -20.21 31.75 14.20
N THR A 127 -20.05 30.95 13.14
CA THR A 127 -20.32 29.50 13.19
C THR A 127 -19.21 28.63 12.61
N LEU A 128 -18.15 29.23 12.04
CA LEU A 128 -17.05 28.46 11.45
C LEU A 128 -16.44 27.45 12.45
N ASP A 129 -16.22 27.85 13.70
CA ASP A 129 -15.68 26.96 14.74
C ASP A 129 -16.61 25.75 15.01
N GLU A 130 -17.93 25.94 14.93
CA GLU A 130 -18.92 24.88 15.15
C GLU A 130 -18.99 23.95 13.94
N VAL A 131 -18.87 24.49 12.72
CA VAL A 131 -18.72 23.70 11.49
C VAL A 131 -17.44 22.89 11.53
N LEU A 132 -16.32 23.46 11.99
CA LEU A 132 -15.06 22.74 12.16
C LEU A 132 -15.18 21.63 13.22
N ALA A 133 -15.84 21.91 14.33
CA ALA A 133 -16.11 20.90 15.35
C ALA A 133 -17.00 19.76 14.82
N TRP A 134 -18.06 20.08 14.08
CA TRP A 134 -18.92 19.07 13.44
C TRP A 134 -18.21 18.33 12.31
N ARG A 135 -17.36 19.01 11.51
CA ARG A 135 -16.50 18.38 10.49
C ARG A 135 -15.63 17.29 11.13
N ALA A 136 -15.05 17.57 12.29
CA ALA A 136 -14.22 16.62 13.04
C ALA A 136 -14.99 15.43 13.65
N THR A 137 -16.33 15.42 13.63
CA THR A 137 -17.13 14.25 14.11
C THR A 137 -17.35 13.19 13.02
N ALA A 138 -16.82 13.39 11.82
CA ALA A 138 -16.93 12.47 10.70
C ALA A 138 -16.05 11.22 10.91
N VAL A 139 -16.63 10.20 11.54
CA VAL A 139 -16.18 8.78 11.58
C VAL A 139 -14.71 8.55 11.99
N ARG A 140 -14.51 8.30 13.27
CA ARG A 140 -13.38 7.54 13.80
C ARG A 140 -13.65 6.05 13.56
N THR A 141 -13.15 5.47 12.49
CA THR A 141 -12.97 4.02 12.47
C THR A 141 -11.56 3.77 12.98
N ASP A 142 -11.45 3.21 14.18
CA ASP A 142 -10.18 2.61 14.59
C ASP A 142 -10.03 1.30 13.78
N PHE A 143 -8.95 1.19 13.02
CA PHE A 143 -8.63 -0.01 12.25
C PHE A 143 -7.20 -0.46 12.55
N VAL A 144 -6.82 -1.63 12.04
CA VAL A 144 -5.49 -2.19 12.22
C VAL A 144 -4.85 -2.54 10.88
N GLN A 145 -3.53 -2.49 10.84
CA GLN A 145 -2.73 -3.09 9.79
C GLN A 145 -1.72 -4.05 10.43
N VAL A 146 -1.47 -5.17 9.77
CA VAL A 146 -0.54 -6.19 10.21
C VAL A 146 0.19 -6.75 9.01
N THR A 147 1.51 -6.78 9.07
CA THR A 147 2.33 -7.36 8.00
C THR A 147 3.37 -8.31 8.56
N LEU A 148 3.77 -9.27 7.74
CA LEU A 148 4.78 -10.27 8.07
C LEU A 148 6.02 -10.00 7.25
N VAL A 149 7.18 -10.16 7.87
CA VAL A 149 8.46 -10.07 7.15
C VAL A 149 9.12 -11.43 7.13
N ASP A 150 9.30 -11.98 5.93
CA ASP A 150 9.84 -13.31 5.71
C ASP A 150 11.37 -13.36 5.95
N PRO A 151 11.99 -14.55 5.87
CA PRO A 151 13.43 -14.71 6.05
C PRO A 151 14.32 -14.02 5.00
N ARG A 152 13.75 -13.70 3.83
CA ARG A 152 14.42 -12.97 2.75
C ARG A 152 14.32 -11.46 2.94
N GLY A 153 13.49 -11.01 3.89
CA GLY A 153 13.23 -9.59 4.14
C GLY A 153 12.06 -9.03 3.35
N ARG A 154 11.34 -9.88 2.60
CA ARG A 154 10.13 -9.50 1.87
C ARG A 154 8.97 -9.29 2.84
N VAL A 155 8.07 -8.39 2.50
CA VAL A 155 6.93 -7.98 3.33
C VAL A 155 5.62 -8.49 2.74
N LEU A 156 4.76 -9.05 3.58
CA LEU A 156 3.45 -9.53 3.14
C LEU A 156 2.55 -8.33 2.78
N MET A 157 2.08 -8.34 1.55
CA MET A 157 1.24 -7.30 0.97
C MET A 157 0.03 -7.91 0.27
N GLN A 158 -1.06 -7.17 0.28
CA GLN A 158 -2.29 -7.48 -0.44
C GLN A 158 -2.43 -6.55 -1.65
N GLU A 159 -2.73 -7.11 -2.82
CA GLU A 159 -3.25 -6.35 -3.96
C GLU A 159 -4.78 -6.33 -3.89
N ARG A 160 -5.35 -5.13 -3.72
CA ARG A 160 -6.80 -4.94 -3.63
C ARG A 160 -7.45 -5.14 -5.00
N ASP A 161 -8.63 -5.75 -5.02
CA ASP A 161 -9.40 -5.91 -6.24
C ASP A 161 -10.16 -4.63 -6.65
N GLU A 162 -10.75 -4.63 -7.85
CA GLU A 162 -11.49 -3.50 -8.39
C GLU A 162 -12.84 -3.24 -7.68
N HIS A 163 -13.32 -4.18 -6.86
CA HIS A 163 -14.57 -4.07 -6.11
C HIS A 163 -14.37 -3.52 -4.70
N ALA A 164 -13.12 -3.36 -4.27
CA ALA A 164 -12.79 -2.79 -2.97
C ALA A 164 -13.47 -1.41 -2.80
N PRO A 165 -14.23 -1.18 -1.72
CA PRO A 165 -15.01 0.06 -1.53
C PRO A 165 -14.13 1.30 -1.29
N VAL A 166 -12.86 1.07 -0.97
CA VAL A 166 -11.85 2.09 -0.65
C VAL A 166 -10.58 1.69 -1.39
N TRP A 167 -10.00 2.62 -2.15
CA TRP A 167 -8.73 2.46 -2.85
C TRP A 167 -8.64 1.11 -3.61
N PRO A 168 -9.53 0.86 -4.58
CA PRO A 168 -9.41 -0.31 -5.44
C PRO A 168 -8.12 -0.24 -6.26
N ASP A 169 -7.62 -1.40 -6.70
CA ASP A 169 -6.41 -1.51 -7.51
C ASP A 169 -5.11 -1.03 -6.83
N MET A 170 -5.11 -0.88 -5.51
CA MET A 170 -3.95 -0.43 -4.73
C MET A 170 -3.39 -1.55 -3.84
N TRP A 171 -2.13 -1.41 -3.46
CA TRP A 171 -1.43 -2.32 -2.56
C TRP A 171 -1.52 -1.84 -1.11
N CYS A 172 -1.78 -2.76 -0.17
CA CYS A 172 -1.82 -2.47 1.26
C CYS A 172 -1.22 -3.58 2.12
N PHE A 173 -0.95 -3.26 3.38
CA PHE A 173 -0.78 -4.29 4.40
C PHE A 173 -2.14 -4.91 4.73
N PRO A 174 -2.19 -6.22 5.02
CA PRO A 174 -3.40 -6.87 5.54
C PRO A 174 -3.98 -6.12 6.75
N GLY A 175 -5.30 -6.18 6.91
CA GLY A 175 -5.96 -5.61 8.07
C GLY A 175 -7.33 -4.99 7.80
N GLY A 176 -8.09 -4.83 8.89
CA GLY A 176 -9.47 -4.37 8.83
C GLY A 176 -9.89 -3.54 10.05
N GLY A 177 -11.19 -3.27 10.13
CA GLY A 177 -11.76 -2.43 11.19
C GLY A 177 -11.80 -3.14 12.54
N LEU A 178 -11.59 -2.40 13.63
CA LEU A 178 -11.75 -2.95 14.98
C LEU A 178 -13.21 -3.11 15.37
N GLU A 179 -13.51 -4.19 16.08
CA GLU A 179 -14.81 -4.41 16.70
C GLU A 179 -14.97 -3.58 18.01
N GLU A 180 -16.21 -3.41 18.47
CA GLU A 180 -16.48 -2.62 19.68
C GLU A 180 -15.82 -3.27 20.92
N GLY A 181 -14.83 -2.58 21.49
CA GLY A 181 -14.11 -3.04 22.68
C GLY A 181 -12.99 -4.05 22.39
N GLU A 182 -12.66 -4.29 21.13
CA GLU A 182 -11.53 -5.10 20.70
C GLU A 182 -10.20 -4.36 20.96
N GLU A 183 -9.22 -5.05 21.55
CA GLU A 183 -7.87 -4.50 21.68
C GLU A 183 -7.16 -4.55 20.32
N PRO A 184 -6.37 -3.52 19.93
CA PRO A 184 -5.78 -3.47 18.59
C PRO A 184 -4.94 -4.69 18.20
N VAL A 185 -4.21 -5.29 19.14
CA VAL A 185 -3.41 -6.48 18.86
C VAL A 185 -4.27 -7.72 18.57
N ASP A 186 -5.42 -7.84 19.23
CA ASP A 186 -6.36 -8.95 19.01
C ASP A 186 -7.04 -8.80 17.65
N GLY A 187 -7.42 -7.57 17.28
CA GLY A 187 -7.92 -7.26 15.95
C GLY A 187 -6.89 -7.56 14.86
N ALA A 188 -5.62 -7.20 15.07
CA ALA A 188 -4.55 -7.51 14.12
C ALA A 188 -4.38 -9.02 13.90
N VAL A 189 -4.41 -9.83 14.97
CA VAL A 189 -4.35 -11.30 14.85
C VAL A 189 -5.59 -11.86 14.14
N ARG A 190 -6.79 -11.35 14.46
CA ARG A 190 -8.05 -11.78 13.83
C ARG A 190 -8.04 -11.48 12.33
N GLU A 191 -7.78 -10.23 11.95
CA GLU A 191 -7.77 -9.79 10.54
C GLU A 191 -6.71 -10.55 9.74
N LEU A 192 -5.51 -10.75 10.29
CA LEU A 192 -4.47 -11.57 9.64
C LEU A 192 -5.00 -12.98 9.36
N ALA A 193 -5.60 -13.64 10.36
CA ALA A 193 -6.13 -14.99 10.20
C ALA A 193 -7.30 -15.06 9.22
N GLU A 194 -8.20 -14.07 9.22
CA GLU A 194 -9.35 -14.00 8.33
C GLU A 194 -8.94 -13.77 6.88
N GLU A 195 -7.98 -12.88 6.62
CA GLU A 195 -7.57 -12.52 5.25
C GLU A 195 -6.54 -13.49 4.65
N THR A 196 -5.68 -14.10 5.49
CA THR A 196 -4.51 -14.87 5.04
C THR A 196 -4.50 -16.35 5.45
N GLY A 197 -5.35 -16.73 6.40
CA GLY A 197 -5.30 -18.04 7.07
C GLY A 197 -4.15 -18.17 8.10
N VAL A 198 -3.28 -17.18 8.24
CA VAL A 198 -2.12 -17.22 9.13
C VAL A 198 -2.56 -16.88 10.56
N VAL A 199 -2.33 -17.82 11.48
CA VAL A 199 -2.65 -17.66 12.91
C VAL A 199 -1.37 -17.42 13.70
N LEU A 200 -1.28 -16.26 14.35
CA LEU A 200 -0.20 -15.89 15.28
C LEU A 200 -0.75 -15.66 16.69
N ALA A 201 0.11 -15.75 17.69
CA ALA A 201 -0.24 -15.29 19.02
C ALA A 201 -0.03 -13.76 19.12
N PRO A 202 -0.83 -13.01 19.90
CA PRO A 202 -0.66 -11.57 20.08
C PRO A 202 0.76 -11.17 20.50
N GLU A 203 1.44 -12.00 21.30
CA GLU A 203 2.82 -11.78 21.73
C GLU A 203 3.88 -11.91 20.62
N ASP A 204 3.54 -12.49 19.47
CA ASP A 204 4.42 -12.57 18.31
C ASP A 204 4.42 -11.26 17.50
N LEU A 205 3.41 -10.40 17.70
CA LEU A 205 3.29 -9.10 17.04
C LEU A 205 4.10 -8.03 17.78
N THR A 206 4.82 -7.21 17.00
CA THR A 206 5.41 -5.97 17.49
C THR A 206 4.52 -4.79 17.10
N ASP A 207 4.12 -3.98 18.08
CA ASP A 207 3.44 -2.70 17.85
C ASP A 207 4.40 -1.68 17.23
N LEU A 208 4.13 -1.28 15.99
CA LEU A 208 4.87 -0.23 15.27
C LEU A 208 4.36 1.18 15.62
N GLY A 209 3.23 1.27 16.32
CA GLY A 209 2.66 2.49 16.83
C GLY A 209 1.26 2.77 16.33
N ARG A 210 0.72 3.89 16.83
CA ARG A 210 -0.57 4.44 16.42
C ARG A 210 -0.38 5.62 15.48
N PHE A 211 -1.13 5.63 14.39
CA PHE A 211 -1.04 6.60 13.32
C PHE A 211 -2.39 7.31 13.13
N GLU A 212 -2.32 8.55 12.62
CA GLU A 212 -3.47 9.36 12.23
C GLU A 212 -3.47 9.53 10.72
N LEU A 213 -4.46 8.95 10.03
CA LEU A 213 -4.66 9.14 8.59
C LEU A 213 -5.74 10.20 8.40
N VAL A 214 -5.35 11.34 7.85
CA VAL A 214 -6.30 12.34 7.36
C VAL A 214 -6.48 12.12 5.87
N THR A 215 -7.63 11.58 5.49
CA THR A 215 -7.99 11.48 4.08
C THR A 215 -8.61 12.80 3.65
N GLU A 216 -8.37 13.15 2.39
CA GLU A 216 -9.18 14.16 1.76
C GLU A 216 -10.63 13.71 1.84
N ASP A 217 -11.04 12.57 1.25
CA ASP A 217 -12.42 12.20 0.94
C ASP A 217 -13.30 11.60 2.07
N ARG A 218 -12.69 11.12 3.16
CA ARG A 218 -13.38 10.25 4.14
C ARG A 218 -13.19 10.66 5.60
N GLY A 219 -12.49 11.76 5.87
CA GLY A 219 -12.23 12.25 7.22
C GLY A 219 -10.96 11.70 7.85
N THR A 220 -10.91 11.71 9.18
CA THR A 220 -9.73 11.36 9.99
C THR A 220 -9.91 9.99 10.64
N PHE A 221 -8.99 9.09 10.36
CA PHE A 221 -8.93 7.74 10.90
C PHE A 221 -7.74 7.61 11.85
N TRP A 222 -7.91 6.78 12.87
CA TRP A 222 -6.81 6.34 13.72
C TRP A 222 -6.60 4.86 13.48
N PHE A 223 -5.34 4.43 13.44
CA PHE A 223 -5.05 3.01 13.26
C PHE A 223 -3.77 2.60 13.97
N HIS A 224 -3.70 1.32 14.31
CA HIS A 224 -2.50 0.69 14.84
C HIS A 224 -1.85 -0.16 13.75
N ALA A 225 -0.52 -0.14 13.69
CA ALA A 225 0.23 -0.98 12.77
C ALA A 225 1.08 -1.99 13.56
N PHE A 226 1.07 -3.23 13.11
CA PHE A 226 1.82 -4.32 13.70
C PHE A 226 2.71 -4.98 12.66
N ALA A 227 3.83 -5.54 13.11
CA ALA A 227 4.67 -6.39 12.29
C ALA A 227 5.14 -7.61 13.07
N ALA A 228 5.35 -8.71 12.35
CA ALA A 228 5.97 -9.91 12.91
C ALA A 228 6.96 -10.52 11.93
N ARG A 229 7.97 -11.20 12.49
CA ARG A 229 8.84 -12.06 11.69
C ARG A 229 8.15 -13.38 11.47
N THR A 230 8.35 -13.94 10.28
CA THR A 230 7.79 -15.23 9.93
C THR A 230 8.83 -16.14 9.29
N THR A 231 8.54 -17.43 9.26
CA THR A 231 9.25 -18.40 8.42
C THR A 231 8.44 -18.79 7.20
N LEU A 232 7.24 -18.21 7.03
CA LEU A 232 6.33 -18.48 5.93
C LEU A 232 6.84 -17.84 4.62
N SER A 233 6.36 -18.36 3.50
CA SER A 233 6.54 -17.78 2.16
C SER A 233 5.21 -17.74 1.40
N ASP A 234 5.22 -17.32 0.14
CA ASP A 234 4.02 -17.13 -0.69
C ASP A 234 3.11 -18.37 -0.75
N ARG A 235 3.70 -19.56 -0.64
CA ARG A 235 2.99 -20.86 -0.65
C ARG A 235 2.19 -21.17 0.62
N ASP A 236 2.49 -20.48 1.71
CA ASP A 236 1.89 -20.72 3.02
C ASP A 236 0.74 -19.75 3.33
N VAL A 237 0.48 -18.80 2.43
CA VAL A 237 -0.51 -17.75 2.60
C VAL A 237 -1.69 -18.00 1.66
N GLU A 238 -2.90 -17.97 2.21
CA GLU A 238 -4.13 -18.00 1.44
C GLU A 238 -4.57 -16.56 1.13
N CYS A 239 -5.29 -16.33 0.04
CA CYS A 239 -5.87 -15.02 -0.26
C CYS A 239 -7.39 -15.14 -0.17
N HIS A 240 -7.96 -14.65 0.93
CA HIS A 240 -9.42 -14.67 1.15
C HIS A 240 -10.11 -13.37 0.71
N GLU A 241 -9.34 -12.30 0.54
CA GLU A 241 -9.81 -10.99 0.07
C GLU A 241 -8.80 -10.33 -0.87
N GLY A 242 -9.29 -9.63 -1.90
CA GLY A 242 -8.46 -8.98 -2.92
C GLY A 242 -8.08 -9.92 -4.07
N ARG A 243 -7.11 -9.50 -4.88
CA ARG A 243 -6.61 -10.28 -6.03
C ARG A 243 -5.56 -11.29 -5.62
N GLN A 244 -4.65 -10.88 -4.75
CA GLN A 244 -3.54 -11.70 -4.28
C GLN A 244 -2.96 -11.18 -2.96
N MET A 245 -2.31 -12.09 -2.25
CA MET A 245 -1.52 -11.86 -1.04
C MET A 245 -0.14 -12.48 -1.26
N VAL A 246 0.89 -11.66 -1.30
CA VAL A 246 2.26 -12.09 -1.65
C VAL A 246 3.30 -11.32 -0.85
N PHE A 247 4.44 -11.95 -0.62
CA PHE A 247 5.63 -11.33 -0.07
C PHE A 247 6.37 -10.58 -1.17
N VAL A 248 6.45 -9.25 -1.03
CA VAL A 248 7.14 -8.38 -1.98
C VAL A 248 8.40 -7.80 -1.35
N ASP A 249 9.41 -7.49 -2.16
CA ASP A 249 10.55 -6.75 -1.65
C ASP A 249 10.10 -5.36 -1.14
N PRO A 250 10.66 -4.87 -0.02
CA PRO A 250 10.28 -3.59 0.55
C PRO A 250 10.83 -2.39 -0.25
N ASP A 251 11.94 -2.57 -0.98
CA ASP A 251 12.63 -1.53 -1.75
C ASP A 251 11.89 -1.09 -3.04
N PRO A 252 11.06 -1.92 -3.70
CA PRO A 252 10.13 -1.49 -4.77
C PRO A 252 8.75 -1.03 -4.27
N LEU A 253 8.44 -1.05 -2.97
CA LEU A 253 7.18 -0.46 -2.47
C LEU A 253 6.90 0.98 -2.94
N PRO A 254 7.88 1.87 -3.17
CA PRO A 254 7.61 3.20 -3.73
C PRO A 254 7.18 3.20 -5.21
N ASP A 255 7.32 2.09 -5.95
CA ASP A 255 6.98 1.99 -7.38
C ASP A 255 5.59 1.36 -7.63
N VAL A 256 4.87 0.97 -6.58
CA VAL A 256 3.49 0.48 -6.64
C VAL A 256 2.52 1.46 -6.00
N ASP A 257 1.28 1.48 -6.47
CA ASP A 257 0.23 2.36 -5.93
C ASP A 257 -0.19 1.90 -4.53
N LEU A 258 0.44 2.48 -3.49
CA LEU A 258 0.17 2.14 -2.09
C LEU A 258 -1.03 2.87 -1.52
N VAL A 259 -1.85 2.15 -0.76
CA VAL A 259 -2.87 2.75 0.11
C VAL A 259 -2.21 3.75 1.08
N PRO A 260 -2.81 4.94 1.33
CA PRO A 260 -2.18 5.98 2.15
C PRO A 260 -1.71 5.53 3.54
N SER A 261 -2.48 4.71 4.26
CA SER A 261 -2.06 4.17 5.56
C SER A 261 -0.80 3.30 5.46
N THR A 262 -0.71 2.46 4.43
CA THR A 262 0.46 1.62 4.17
C THR A 262 1.69 2.45 3.81
N ALA A 263 1.54 3.49 3.00
CA ALA A 263 2.63 4.42 2.69
C ALA A 263 3.17 5.13 3.94
N MET A 264 2.32 5.42 4.93
CA MET A 264 2.74 6.00 6.21
C MET A 264 3.54 5.02 7.08
N VAL A 265 3.17 3.73 7.07
CA VAL A 265 3.80 2.70 7.91
C VAL A 265 5.08 2.15 7.28
N ALA A 266 5.19 2.10 5.95
CA ALA A 266 6.31 1.48 5.26
C ALA A 266 7.71 1.95 5.73
N PRO A 267 7.99 3.26 5.95
CA PRO A 267 9.28 3.71 6.48
C PRO A 267 9.57 3.22 7.92
N VAL A 268 8.53 3.10 8.75
CA VAL A 268 8.64 2.59 10.12
C VAL A 268 8.90 1.08 10.09
N LEU A 269 8.20 0.35 9.22
CA LEU A 269 8.43 -1.07 8.99
C LEU A 269 9.85 -1.35 8.52
N ALA A 270 10.38 -0.56 7.57
CA ALA A 270 11.75 -0.70 7.08
C ALA A 270 12.76 -0.57 8.22
N THR A 271 12.61 0.47 9.06
CA THR A 271 13.45 0.69 10.25
C THR A 271 13.34 -0.48 11.24
N TRP A 272 12.12 -0.98 11.47
CA TRP A 272 11.91 -2.13 12.34
C TRP A 272 12.55 -3.40 11.77
N ALA A 273 12.43 -3.66 10.46
CA ALA A 273 12.98 -4.83 9.81
C ALA A 273 14.51 -4.86 9.90
N GLU A 274 15.17 -3.73 9.67
CA GLU A 274 16.63 -3.60 9.86
C GLU A 274 17.07 -3.89 11.30
N ALA A 275 16.30 -3.42 12.29
CA ALA A 275 16.60 -3.65 13.71
C ALA A 275 16.31 -5.07 14.19
N HIS A 276 15.51 -5.83 13.46
CA HIS A 276 15.09 -7.18 13.81
C HIS A 276 15.38 -8.15 12.65
N PRO A 277 16.64 -8.32 12.22
CA PRO A 277 16.95 -9.19 11.08
C PRO A 277 16.50 -10.62 11.35
N PHE A 278 16.11 -11.34 10.29
CA PHE A 278 15.90 -12.77 10.41
C PHE A 278 17.23 -13.44 10.78
N VAL A 279 17.21 -14.26 11.84
CA VAL A 279 18.36 -15.05 12.26
C VAL A 279 18.04 -16.51 11.95
N PRO A 280 18.71 -17.11 10.94
CA PRO A 280 18.52 -18.52 10.63
C PRO A 280 18.83 -19.42 11.83
N ALA A 281 18.21 -20.60 11.85
CA ALA A 281 18.54 -21.63 12.83
C ALA A 281 20.03 -22.02 12.74
N ALA A 282 20.63 -22.43 13.86
CA ALA A 282 22.05 -22.77 13.93
C ALA A 282 22.47 -23.96 13.04
N GLU A 283 21.52 -24.79 12.61
CA GLU A 283 21.74 -25.98 11.76
C GLU A 283 21.34 -25.71 10.29
N GLN A 284 21.74 -24.55 9.76
CA GLN A 284 21.46 -24.18 8.37
C GLN A 284 22.34 -24.96 7.38
N HIS A 285 21.75 -25.47 6.29
CA HIS A 285 22.54 -26.03 5.19
C HIS A 285 23.11 -24.89 4.31
N ARG A 286 24.28 -25.14 3.72
CA ARG A 286 24.99 -24.17 2.89
C ARG A 286 25.18 -24.72 1.49
N PHE A 287 24.91 -23.89 0.49
CA PHE A 287 24.96 -24.23 -0.92
C PHE A 287 25.81 -23.25 -1.71
N ALA A 288 26.41 -23.72 -2.79
CA ALA A 288 27.05 -22.89 -3.80
C ALA A 288 26.41 -23.19 -5.17
N GLY A 289 26.13 -22.14 -5.94
CA GLY A 289 25.65 -22.28 -7.32
C GLY A 289 26.45 -21.44 -8.30
N VAL A 290 26.40 -21.84 -9.57
CA VAL A 290 27.07 -21.16 -10.67
C VAL A 290 26.09 -20.89 -11.80
N ILE A 291 26.15 -19.67 -12.36
CA ILE A 291 25.51 -19.31 -13.63
C ILE A 291 26.60 -18.95 -14.63
N LEU A 292 26.67 -19.68 -15.73
CA LEU A 292 27.54 -19.30 -16.87
C LEU A 292 26.72 -18.56 -17.91
N VAL A 293 27.28 -17.47 -18.46
CA VAL A 293 26.67 -16.69 -19.54
C VAL A 293 27.46 -16.91 -20.82
N ASP A 294 26.84 -17.47 -21.86
CA ASP A 294 27.51 -17.68 -23.14
C ASP A 294 27.59 -16.39 -23.98
N ARG A 295 28.26 -16.47 -25.15
CA ARG A 295 28.38 -15.36 -26.11
C ARG A 295 27.08 -14.84 -26.71
N ARG A 296 25.94 -15.50 -26.48
CA ARG A 296 24.61 -15.09 -26.93
C ARG A 296 23.84 -14.42 -25.80
N GLY A 297 24.39 -14.37 -24.59
CA GLY A 297 23.69 -13.97 -23.37
C GLY A 297 22.84 -15.08 -22.77
N TRP A 298 22.93 -16.32 -23.27
CA TRP A 298 22.17 -17.43 -22.72
C TRP A 298 22.81 -17.93 -21.42
N ILE A 299 21.99 -18.37 -20.48
CA ILE A 299 22.44 -18.78 -19.14
C ILE A 299 22.41 -20.29 -18.97
N LEU A 300 23.44 -20.86 -18.36
CA LEU A 300 23.51 -22.30 -18.09
C LEU A 300 22.53 -22.68 -16.97
N LEU A 301 21.60 -23.58 -17.25
CA LEU A 301 20.66 -24.13 -16.27
C LEU A 301 20.62 -25.67 -16.37
N GLN A 302 20.30 -26.32 -15.25
CA GLN A 302 20.12 -27.77 -15.14
C GLN A 302 18.62 -28.10 -15.03
N GLU A 303 18.12 -28.98 -15.88
CA GLU A 303 16.86 -29.69 -15.63
C GLU A 303 17.14 -30.91 -14.75
N ARG A 304 16.59 -30.91 -13.54
CA ARG A 304 16.79 -31.98 -12.56
C ARG A 304 15.99 -33.22 -12.96
N ASP A 305 16.48 -34.39 -12.57
CA ASP A 305 15.71 -35.63 -12.71
C ASP A 305 14.81 -35.86 -11.48
N GLU A 306 14.20 -37.03 -11.38
CA GLU A 306 13.28 -37.39 -10.30
C GLU A 306 13.96 -37.76 -8.96
N HIS A 307 15.29 -37.83 -8.89
CA HIS A 307 16.01 -38.36 -7.73
C HIS A 307 16.35 -37.35 -6.63
N PRO A 308 16.68 -36.08 -6.91
CA PRO A 308 17.05 -35.13 -5.89
C PRO A 308 15.97 -34.90 -4.84
N ARG A 309 16.41 -34.70 -3.60
CA ARG A 309 15.51 -34.40 -2.46
C ARG A 309 14.84 -33.04 -2.57
N ILE A 310 15.52 -32.07 -3.18
CA ILE A 310 15.06 -30.68 -3.32
C ILE A 310 14.59 -30.50 -4.75
N ASP A 311 13.33 -30.07 -4.89
CA ASP A 311 12.72 -29.65 -6.16
C ASP A 311 13.06 -30.59 -7.34
N PRO A 312 12.74 -31.91 -7.25
CA PRO A 312 12.96 -32.84 -8.36
C PRO A 312 12.15 -32.42 -9.59
N GLU A 313 12.63 -32.77 -10.77
CA GLU A 313 11.99 -32.46 -12.07
C GLU A 313 11.83 -30.96 -12.40
N LYS A 314 12.52 -30.07 -11.68
CA LYS A 314 12.54 -28.62 -11.93
C LYS A 314 13.86 -28.13 -12.51
N TRP A 315 13.86 -26.91 -13.04
CA TRP A 315 15.04 -26.23 -13.56
C TRP A 315 15.77 -25.44 -12.47
N GLY A 316 17.08 -25.61 -12.35
CA GLY A 316 17.88 -24.98 -11.31
C GLY A 316 19.25 -24.53 -11.79
N LEU A 317 20.01 -23.95 -10.86
CA LEU A 317 21.42 -23.64 -11.07
C LEU A 317 22.24 -24.92 -10.98
N ALA A 318 23.36 -24.96 -11.72
CA ALA A 318 24.39 -25.95 -11.44
C ALA A 318 25.00 -25.62 -10.06
N GLY A 319 25.09 -26.61 -9.17
CA GLY A 319 25.50 -26.36 -7.78
C GLY A 319 25.01 -27.38 -6.76
N GLY A 320 25.61 -27.33 -5.57
CA GLY A 320 25.36 -28.31 -4.53
C GLY A 320 25.78 -27.88 -3.14
N HIS A 321 25.89 -28.86 -2.25
CA HIS A 321 26.14 -28.63 -0.83
C HIS A 321 27.63 -28.32 -0.58
N LEU A 322 27.89 -27.46 0.40
CA LEU A 322 29.25 -27.30 0.93
C LEU A 322 29.62 -28.48 1.81
N ASP A 323 30.86 -28.96 1.64
CA ASP A 323 31.47 -29.91 2.58
C ASP A 323 31.75 -29.25 3.95
N PRO A 324 31.88 -30.04 5.04
CA PRO A 324 32.22 -29.51 6.35
C PRO A 324 33.55 -28.71 6.34
N GLY A 325 33.45 -27.41 6.59
CA GLY A 325 34.60 -26.49 6.60
C GLY A 325 35.02 -25.98 5.22
N GLU A 326 34.31 -26.34 4.15
CA GLU A 326 34.51 -25.78 2.82
C GLU A 326 34.01 -24.34 2.75
N ASP A 327 34.70 -23.51 1.97
CA ASP A 327 34.29 -22.15 1.60
C ASP A 327 33.44 -22.18 0.31
N PHE A 328 32.57 -21.18 0.12
CA PHE A 328 31.59 -21.17 -0.96
C PHE A 328 32.19 -21.18 -2.37
N GLU A 329 33.21 -20.37 -2.65
CA GLU A 329 33.78 -20.27 -4.00
C GLU A 329 34.48 -21.59 -4.42
N PRO A 330 35.32 -22.23 -3.59
CA PRO A 330 35.83 -23.57 -3.88
C PRO A 330 34.74 -24.61 -4.14
N ALA A 331 33.65 -24.58 -3.36
CA ALA A 331 32.50 -25.46 -3.56
C ALA A 331 31.84 -25.20 -4.91
N ALA A 332 31.67 -23.92 -5.31
CA ALA A 332 31.10 -23.55 -6.60
C ALA A 332 31.91 -24.12 -7.77
N PHE A 333 33.25 -24.04 -7.73
CA PHE A 333 34.11 -24.65 -8.74
C PHE A 333 33.99 -26.19 -8.76
N ARG A 334 33.97 -26.83 -7.59
CA ARG A 334 33.84 -28.29 -7.46
C ARG A 334 32.52 -28.78 -8.04
N GLU A 335 31.40 -28.21 -7.61
CA GLU A 335 30.06 -28.59 -8.05
C GLU A 335 29.90 -28.37 -9.57
N LEU A 336 30.38 -27.23 -10.10
CA LEU A 336 30.39 -26.99 -11.54
C LEU A 336 31.15 -28.09 -12.30
N GLU A 337 32.34 -28.45 -11.84
CA GLU A 337 33.14 -29.51 -12.47
C GLU A 337 32.48 -30.89 -12.35
N GLU A 338 31.90 -31.21 -11.19
CA GLU A 338 31.26 -32.49 -10.89
C GLU A 338 30.01 -32.70 -11.74
N GLU A 339 29.15 -31.69 -11.90
CA GLU A 339 27.89 -31.78 -12.62
C GLU A 339 28.02 -31.60 -14.13
N THR A 340 28.93 -30.71 -14.57
CA THR A 340 29.00 -30.27 -15.99
C THR A 340 30.29 -30.67 -16.70
N GLY A 341 31.31 -31.11 -15.96
CA GLY A 341 32.65 -31.34 -16.48
C GLY A 341 33.47 -30.09 -16.80
N VAL A 342 32.88 -28.89 -16.66
CA VAL A 342 33.54 -27.61 -16.94
C VAL A 342 34.55 -27.27 -15.85
N ARG A 343 35.76 -26.88 -16.27
CA ARG A 343 36.79 -26.34 -15.39
C ARG A 343 37.09 -24.91 -15.81
N LEU A 344 36.95 -24.00 -14.86
CA LEU A 344 37.29 -22.59 -15.02
C LEU A 344 38.61 -22.29 -14.31
N GLU A 345 39.29 -21.24 -14.74
CA GLU A 345 40.51 -20.77 -14.08
C GLU A 345 40.16 -20.14 -12.71
N PRO A 346 41.04 -20.25 -11.70
CA PRO A 346 40.83 -19.58 -10.42
C PRO A 346 40.61 -18.06 -10.59
N GLY A 347 39.59 -17.53 -9.91
CA GLY A 347 39.20 -16.12 -10.01
C GLY A 347 38.40 -15.76 -11.27
N ALA A 348 37.99 -16.74 -12.09
CA ALA A 348 37.05 -16.50 -13.19
C ALA A 348 35.60 -16.30 -12.72
N LEU A 349 35.28 -16.71 -11.48
CA LEU A 349 33.96 -16.53 -10.87
C LEU A 349 33.88 -15.15 -10.21
N GLU A 350 32.78 -14.45 -10.46
CA GLU A 350 32.39 -13.24 -9.74
C GLU A 350 31.20 -13.56 -8.83
N LEU A 351 31.23 -13.11 -7.58
CA LEU A 351 30.13 -13.33 -6.64
C LEU A 351 28.93 -12.46 -7.06
N LEU A 352 27.83 -13.09 -7.43
CA LEU A 352 26.55 -12.39 -7.63
C LEU A 352 25.99 -11.92 -6.28
N GLY A 353 25.96 -12.83 -5.30
CA GLY A 353 25.42 -12.51 -4.00
C GLY A 353 25.11 -13.74 -3.15
N GLU A 354 24.47 -13.45 -2.02
CA GLU A 354 24.04 -14.43 -1.04
C GLU A 354 22.53 -14.41 -0.91
N PHE A 355 21.93 -15.59 -0.93
CA PHE A 355 20.50 -15.80 -0.99
C PHE A 355 20.03 -16.69 0.15
N VAL A 356 18.87 -16.34 0.72
CA VAL A 356 18.14 -17.16 1.68
C VAL A 356 17.12 -17.98 0.91
N VAL A 357 17.26 -19.31 0.96
CA VAL A 357 16.48 -20.23 0.12
C VAL A 357 15.59 -21.13 0.96
N ASP A 358 14.36 -21.35 0.49
CA ASP A 358 13.33 -22.07 1.23
C ASP A 358 13.38 -23.58 0.99
N HIS A 359 14.16 -24.30 1.79
CA HIS A 359 14.23 -25.77 1.75
C HIS A 359 13.43 -26.43 2.87
N ARG A 360 12.42 -25.77 3.45
CA ARG A 360 11.65 -26.32 4.57
C ARG A 360 10.98 -27.67 4.27
N GLU A 361 10.53 -27.88 3.03
CA GLU A 361 9.95 -29.17 2.63
C GLU A 361 10.99 -30.30 2.62
N ALA A 362 12.21 -29.99 2.16
CA ALA A 362 13.30 -30.96 2.10
C ALA A 362 13.95 -31.17 3.46
N TYR A 363 14.36 -30.11 4.16
CA TYR A 363 15.20 -30.16 5.37
C TYR A 363 14.54 -29.59 6.63
N GLY A 364 13.41 -28.91 6.50
CA GLY A 364 12.79 -28.19 7.62
C GLY A 364 13.47 -26.85 7.94
N THR A 365 14.40 -26.40 7.10
CA THR A 365 15.23 -25.21 7.32
C THR A 365 15.12 -24.21 6.17
N TRP A 366 15.35 -22.95 6.51
CA TRP A 366 15.73 -21.92 5.55
C TRP A 366 17.25 -21.95 5.41
N ASP A 367 17.75 -22.11 4.19
CA ASP A 367 19.16 -22.36 3.90
C ASP A 367 19.86 -21.16 3.24
N ARG A 368 21.18 -21.23 3.16
CA ARG A 368 22.02 -20.16 2.62
C ARG A 368 22.70 -20.63 1.35
N MET A 369 22.60 -19.85 0.29
CA MET A 369 23.24 -20.12 -0.99
C MET A 369 24.07 -18.93 -1.44
N GLN A 370 25.33 -19.13 -1.81
CA GLN A 370 26.09 -18.12 -2.55
C GLN A 370 26.12 -18.49 -4.02
N VAL A 371 25.85 -17.52 -4.88
CA VAL A 371 25.82 -17.73 -6.32
C VAL A 371 26.93 -16.95 -6.98
N PHE A 372 27.63 -17.63 -7.87
CA PHE A 372 28.74 -17.10 -8.63
C PHE A 372 28.38 -17.09 -10.11
N VAL A 373 28.92 -16.12 -10.84
CA VAL A 373 28.63 -15.91 -12.26
C VAL A 373 29.94 -15.81 -13.04
N ALA A 374 29.93 -16.27 -14.29
CA ALA A 374 31.04 -16.08 -15.21
C ALA A 374 30.58 -16.03 -16.67
N ALA A 375 31.17 -15.12 -17.45
CA ALA A 375 31.04 -15.15 -18.90
C ALA A 375 31.91 -16.27 -19.50
N THR A 376 31.43 -16.90 -20.57
CA THR A 376 32.12 -18.03 -21.18
C THR A 376 31.96 -18.10 -22.69
N ASP A 377 32.92 -18.76 -23.33
CA ASP A 377 32.88 -19.09 -24.76
C ASP A 377 32.33 -20.50 -25.03
N LEU A 378 31.96 -21.23 -23.97
CA LEU A 378 31.41 -22.58 -24.02
C LEU A 378 30.01 -22.59 -24.63
N THR A 379 29.63 -23.75 -25.15
CA THR A 379 28.30 -24.05 -25.70
C THR A 379 27.78 -25.36 -25.13
N ASP A 380 26.53 -25.73 -25.44
CA ASP A 380 25.95 -27.03 -25.02
C ASP A 380 26.82 -28.23 -25.40
N ALA A 381 27.62 -28.13 -26.47
CA ALA A 381 28.52 -29.19 -26.92
C ALA A 381 29.72 -29.44 -25.98
N ASP A 382 30.03 -28.47 -25.12
CA ASP A 382 31.14 -28.52 -24.17
C ASP A 382 30.68 -28.98 -22.77
N ILE A 383 29.36 -29.15 -22.57
CA ILE A 383 28.76 -29.54 -21.30
C ILE A 383 28.60 -31.06 -21.25
N ASP A 384 29.23 -31.69 -20.26
CA ASP A 384 29.07 -33.10 -19.92
C ASP A 384 28.04 -33.21 -18.79
N CYS A 385 26.77 -33.44 -19.13
CA CYS A 385 25.68 -33.57 -18.16
C CYS A 385 25.85 -34.85 -17.33
N ARG A 386 26.41 -34.72 -16.12
CA ARG A 386 26.66 -35.85 -15.20
C ARG A 386 25.59 -36.03 -14.14
N GLU A 387 24.77 -35.01 -13.91
CA GLU A 387 23.63 -35.03 -12.98
C GLU A 387 22.42 -34.34 -13.60
N GLY A 388 21.22 -34.85 -13.30
CA GLY A 388 19.96 -34.39 -13.88
C GLY A 388 19.66 -34.96 -15.27
N ARG A 389 18.63 -34.41 -15.92
CA ARG A 389 18.19 -34.82 -17.27
C ARG A 389 19.00 -34.14 -18.37
N GLN A 390 19.28 -32.85 -18.18
CA GLN A 390 20.11 -32.06 -19.09
C GLN A 390 20.67 -30.83 -18.37
N ILE A 391 21.80 -30.33 -18.86
CA ILE A 391 22.40 -29.06 -18.46
C ILE A 391 22.73 -28.32 -19.75
N VAL A 392 22.09 -27.19 -19.99
CA VAL A 392 22.12 -26.48 -21.28
C VAL A 392 22.07 -24.97 -21.07
N PHE A 393 22.59 -24.23 -22.03
CA PHE A 393 22.40 -22.79 -22.11
C PHE A 393 20.97 -22.50 -22.57
N VAL A 394 20.27 -21.68 -21.80
CA VAL A 394 18.86 -21.33 -22.01
C VAL A 394 18.76 -19.84 -22.33
N ASP A 395 17.90 -19.52 -23.30
CA ASP A 395 17.55 -18.14 -23.61
C ASP A 395 16.99 -17.44 -22.36
N PRO A 396 17.43 -16.20 -22.03
CA PRO A 396 16.93 -15.46 -20.87
C PRO A 396 15.41 -15.33 -20.81
N GLU A 397 14.74 -15.11 -21.95
CA GLU A 397 13.29 -14.99 -22.00
C GLU A 397 12.59 -16.33 -21.76
N VAL A 398 13.21 -17.42 -22.21
CA VAL A 398 12.72 -18.78 -21.93
C VAL A 398 12.96 -19.13 -20.47
N ALA A 399 14.12 -18.79 -19.91
CA ALA A 399 14.51 -19.10 -18.54
C ALA A 399 13.52 -18.52 -17.51
N ARG A 400 13.01 -17.30 -17.75
CA ARG A 400 11.97 -16.68 -16.90
C ARG A 400 10.65 -17.46 -16.85
N GLY A 401 10.36 -18.28 -17.86
CA GLY A 401 9.12 -19.06 -17.98
C GLY A 401 9.25 -20.54 -17.61
N LEU A 402 10.44 -20.99 -17.17
CA LEU A 402 10.65 -22.38 -16.76
C LEU A 402 10.01 -22.66 -15.39
N ASP A 403 9.70 -23.94 -15.13
CA ASP A 403 9.35 -24.41 -13.78
C ASP A 403 10.64 -24.52 -12.96
N LEU A 404 11.00 -23.42 -12.30
CA LEU A 404 12.26 -23.25 -11.58
C LEU A 404 12.21 -23.85 -10.17
N THR A 405 13.37 -24.29 -9.66
CA THR A 405 13.52 -24.62 -8.24
C THR A 405 13.20 -23.40 -7.38
N SER A 406 12.82 -23.63 -6.12
CA SER A 406 12.45 -22.56 -5.19
C SER A 406 13.56 -21.50 -5.02
N ALA A 407 14.83 -21.91 -5.15
CA ALA A 407 15.97 -21.00 -5.16
C ALA A 407 16.10 -20.25 -6.49
N ALA A 408 16.00 -20.95 -7.62
CA ALA A 408 16.20 -20.36 -8.94
C ALA A 408 15.08 -19.36 -9.31
N THR A 409 13.85 -19.54 -8.79
CA THR A 409 12.73 -18.60 -8.96
C THR A 409 13.08 -17.18 -8.51
N ASP A 410 13.86 -17.02 -7.45
CA ASP A 410 14.30 -15.70 -6.98
C ASP A 410 15.59 -15.25 -7.69
N ILE A 411 16.55 -16.18 -7.82
CA ILE A 411 17.91 -15.86 -8.24
C ILE A 411 17.99 -15.53 -9.73
N VAL A 412 17.32 -16.29 -10.59
CA VAL A 412 17.43 -16.14 -12.04
C VAL A 412 16.88 -14.79 -12.51
N PRO A 413 15.65 -14.36 -12.13
CA PRO A 413 15.17 -13.03 -12.48
C PRO A 413 16.06 -11.92 -11.93
N ALA A 414 16.45 -12.01 -10.64
CA ALA A 414 17.34 -11.03 -10.02
C ALA A 414 18.69 -10.90 -10.74
N PHE A 415 19.26 -12.01 -11.21
CA PHE A 415 20.47 -11.99 -12.02
C PHE A 415 20.23 -11.35 -13.39
N LEU A 416 19.20 -11.77 -14.12
CA LEU A 416 18.92 -11.28 -15.47
C LEU A 416 18.59 -9.78 -15.52
N ASP A 417 18.03 -9.24 -14.43
CA ASP A 417 17.71 -7.81 -14.31
C ASP A 417 18.88 -6.98 -13.74
N SER A 418 19.99 -7.63 -13.38
CA SER A 418 21.15 -6.99 -12.76
C SER A 418 22.06 -6.27 -13.77
N ALA A 419 22.75 -5.24 -13.30
CA ALA A 419 23.82 -4.59 -14.06
C ALA A 419 24.98 -5.56 -14.38
N LEU A 420 25.19 -6.59 -13.56
CA LEU A 420 26.24 -7.59 -13.75
C LEU A 420 25.93 -8.48 -14.96
N TYR A 421 24.69 -8.92 -15.14
CA TYR A 421 24.30 -9.63 -16.35
C TYR A 421 24.47 -8.76 -17.59
N ALA A 422 24.12 -7.47 -17.51
CA ALA A 422 24.27 -6.52 -18.63
C ALA A 422 25.74 -6.27 -19.05
N THR A 423 26.74 -6.55 -18.20
CA THR A 423 28.16 -6.47 -18.59
C THR A 423 28.67 -7.77 -19.23
N MET A 424 27.98 -8.88 -19.03
CA MET A 424 28.32 -10.20 -19.58
C MET A 424 27.59 -10.52 -20.88
N ALA A 425 26.34 -10.07 -21.00
CA ALA A 425 25.53 -10.25 -22.20
C ALA A 425 25.96 -9.28 -23.33
N PRO A 426 25.90 -9.68 -24.62
CA PRO A 426 26.37 -8.89 -25.76
C PRO A 426 25.61 -7.60 -26.06
#